data_AF-A0A971K656-F1
#
_entry.id   AF-A0A971K656-F1
#
_cell.length_a   1.000
_cell.length_b   1.000
_cell.length_c   1.000
_cell.angle_alpha   90.00
_cell.angle_beta   90.00
_cell.angle_gamma   90.00
#
_symmetry.space_group_name_H-M   'P 1'
#
loop_
_entity.id
_entity.type
_entity.pdbx_description
1 polymer ?
#
loop_
_entity_poly.entity_id
_entity_poly.type
_entity_poly.pdbx_seq_one_letter_code
_entity_poly.pdbx_strand_id
1 'polypeptide(L)'
;IKDIPPVTDTGLRVDRPEIYYGEHDNSYAITNTSIKPGEFDYPSGDENKYTTYAGTGGIKLDSLFTRLMAAITFGDINLLISGNISNESRLLFRRNIVEIAKSYAPFIELDDDPYLVLSEGRLYWMIDGYTTSDRFPYSTPVYVGGQRINYIRNSVKLTIDAYNGTISCYISDKNDPVIQVYNRIFPGILKDIKEMPADLQKHIRYPEDIFNIQSHILLRYHMTNPNVFYNSEDAWQIPSQIYGDREEAIHSYYLVTKLPGEKQSGFLLIMPFSPYKKMNMLAFLTAKCDPEEYGRLQLFQLPKERLSYGPM
;
A
#
# COMPACT_ATOMS: atom_id res chain seq x y z
N ILE A 1 12.08 -15.20 -1.36
CA ILE A 1 12.45 -14.88 -2.75
C ILE A 1 13.76 -14.13 -2.67
N LYS A 2 14.80 -14.55 -3.41
CA LYS A 2 16.12 -13.92 -3.44
C LYS A 2 16.62 -13.89 -4.89
N ASP A 3 17.62 -13.06 -5.16
CA ASP A 3 18.34 -12.95 -6.44
C ASP A 3 17.55 -12.33 -7.61
N ILE A 4 18.27 -12.09 -8.73
CA ILE A 4 17.73 -11.71 -10.03
C ILE A 4 18.29 -12.71 -11.07
N PRO A 5 17.46 -13.56 -11.72
CA PRO A 5 16.01 -13.60 -11.65
C PRO A 5 15.54 -14.12 -10.28
N PRO A 6 14.31 -13.82 -9.86
CA PRO A 6 13.80 -14.28 -8.57
C PRO A 6 13.86 -15.81 -8.47
N VAL A 7 14.80 -16.34 -7.69
CA VAL A 7 14.86 -17.76 -7.36
C VAL A 7 14.11 -17.99 -6.06
N THR A 8 13.30 -19.04 -6.06
CA THR A 8 12.44 -19.38 -4.94
C THR A 8 12.92 -20.70 -4.33
N ASP A 9 13.50 -20.64 -3.13
CA ASP A 9 13.73 -21.83 -2.30
C ASP A 9 12.40 -22.42 -1.76
N THR A 10 11.29 -21.71 -2.02
CA THR A 10 9.91 -22.08 -1.69
C THR A 10 9.15 -22.42 -2.97
N GLY A 11 8.02 -23.15 -2.88
CA GLY A 11 7.18 -23.50 -4.03
C GLY A 11 6.45 -22.31 -4.71
N LEU A 12 6.92 -21.08 -4.50
CA LEU A 12 6.42 -19.87 -5.15
C LEU A 12 6.93 -19.85 -6.59
N ARG A 13 6.06 -19.61 -7.57
CA ARG A 13 6.43 -19.51 -8.97
C ARG A 13 6.28 -18.07 -9.43
N VAL A 14 7.31 -17.49 -10.03
CA VAL A 14 7.27 -16.16 -10.64
C VAL A 14 7.45 -16.34 -12.14
N ASP A 15 6.38 -16.20 -12.92
CA ASP A 15 6.39 -16.35 -14.38
C ASP A 15 6.76 -15.03 -15.07
N ARG A 16 6.44 -13.89 -14.44
CA ARG A 16 6.67 -12.54 -14.97
C ARG A 16 7.25 -11.63 -13.87
N PRO A 17 8.58 -11.62 -13.68
CA PRO A 17 9.23 -10.80 -12.67
C PRO A 17 9.35 -9.33 -13.07
N GLU A 18 9.11 -8.98 -14.35
CA GLU A 18 9.39 -7.66 -14.89
C GLU A 18 8.39 -6.60 -14.37
N ILE A 19 8.91 -5.46 -13.90
CA ILE A 19 8.11 -4.35 -13.37
C ILE A 19 8.21 -3.17 -14.33
N TYR A 20 7.13 -2.92 -15.08
CA TYR A 20 6.99 -1.76 -15.95
C TYR A 20 6.24 -0.61 -15.27
N TYR A 21 5.42 -0.91 -14.27
CA TYR A 21 4.64 0.05 -13.49
C TYR A 21 5.01 -0.15 -12.01
N GLY A 22 5.48 0.90 -11.36
CA GLY A 22 6.02 0.83 -9.99
C GLY A 22 6.04 2.20 -9.34
N GLU A 23 6.88 2.40 -8.34
CA GLU A 23 6.93 3.64 -7.55
C GLU A 23 7.90 4.70 -8.09
N HIS A 24 8.52 4.46 -9.25
CA HIS A 24 9.51 5.37 -9.81
C HIS A 24 8.87 6.63 -10.44
N ASP A 25 9.64 7.72 -10.53
CA ASP A 25 9.18 9.00 -11.10
C ASP A 25 9.48 9.18 -12.60
N ASN A 26 9.86 8.11 -13.30
CA ASN A 26 10.11 8.18 -14.75
C ASN A 26 8.85 8.52 -15.53
N SER A 27 8.90 9.62 -16.30
CA SER A 27 7.76 10.15 -17.06
C SER A 27 7.15 9.16 -18.05
N TYR A 28 7.99 8.41 -18.76
CA TYR A 28 7.56 7.40 -19.73
C TYR A 28 8.66 6.35 -19.99
N ALA A 29 8.30 5.26 -20.68
CA ALA A 29 9.20 4.31 -21.31
C ALA A 29 8.67 3.91 -22.69
N ILE A 30 9.57 3.50 -23.58
CA ILE A 30 9.23 2.97 -24.90
C ILE A 30 9.64 1.51 -24.95
N THR A 31 8.68 0.64 -25.24
CA THR A 31 8.93 -0.79 -25.40
C THR A 31 8.74 -1.19 -26.85
N ASN A 32 9.21 -2.40 -27.20
CA ASN A 32 9.16 -2.93 -28.57
C ASN A 32 9.84 -1.99 -29.59
N THR A 33 11.02 -1.49 -29.22
CA THR A 33 11.90 -0.74 -30.14
C THR A 33 12.71 -1.71 -31.00
N SER A 34 13.31 -1.23 -32.09
CA SER A 34 14.20 -2.05 -32.92
C SER A 34 15.60 -2.26 -32.32
N ILE A 35 15.87 -1.76 -31.11
CA ILE A 35 17.15 -1.90 -30.43
C ILE A 35 17.38 -3.37 -30.08
N LYS A 36 18.56 -3.88 -30.42
CA LYS A 36 19.01 -5.26 -30.09
C LYS A 36 20.10 -5.21 -29.02
N PRO A 37 20.15 -6.19 -28.09
CA PRO A 37 19.37 -7.43 -28.05
C PRO A 37 17.94 -7.31 -27.50
N GLY A 38 17.55 -6.15 -26.96
CA GLY A 38 16.21 -5.90 -26.41
C GLY A 38 16.28 -4.98 -25.20
N GLU A 39 15.31 -5.10 -24.32
CA GLU A 39 15.27 -4.38 -23.04
C GLU A 39 16.13 -5.14 -22.02
N PHE A 40 16.97 -4.43 -21.27
CA PHE A 40 17.74 -5.07 -20.19
C PHE A 40 16.79 -5.60 -19.12
N ASP A 41 17.00 -6.84 -18.69
CA ASP A 41 16.20 -7.51 -17.65
C ASP A 41 17.02 -7.57 -16.36
N TYR A 42 18.08 -8.38 -16.34
CA TYR A 42 18.96 -8.52 -15.17
C TYR A 42 20.36 -9.05 -15.52
N PRO A 43 21.36 -8.83 -14.65
CA PRO A 43 22.67 -9.43 -14.80
C PRO A 43 22.68 -10.88 -14.28
N SER A 44 23.32 -11.79 -15.01
CA SER A 44 23.40 -13.22 -14.73
C SER A 44 24.85 -13.70 -14.85
N GLY A 45 25.60 -13.64 -13.75
CA GLY A 45 27.05 -13.87 -13.77
C GLY A 45 27.76 -12.77 -14.56
N ASP A 46 28.55 -13.15 -15.56
CA ASP A 46 29.23 -12.21 -16.46
C ASP A 46 28.39 -11.82 -17.70
N GLU A 47 27.15 -12.32 -17.82
CA GLU A 47 26.25 -12.02 -18.94
C GLU A 47 25.07 -11.15 -18.53
N ASN A 48 24.53 -10.36 -19.46
CA ASN A 48 23.25 -9.66 -19.28
C ASN A 48 22.12 -10.46 -19.93
N LYS A 49 20.99 -10.58 -19.23
CA LYS A 49 19.74 -11.08 -19.81
C LYS A 49 18.87 -9.92 -20.29
N TYR A 50 18.15 -10.19 -21.37
CA TYR A 50 17.31 -9.21 -22.05
C TYR A 50 15.94 -9.79 -22.29
N THR A 51 14.93 -8.92 -22.27
CA THR A 51 13.53 -9.25 -22.48
C THR A 51 12.93 -8.36 -23.57
N THR A 52 11.69 -8.66 -23.95
CA THR A 52 10.90 -7.84 -24.86
C THR A 52 9.48 -7.79 -24.32
N TYR A 53 8.93 -6.59 -24.21
CA TYR A 53 7.61 -6.38 -23.66
C TYR A 53 6.51 -7.04 -24.52
N ALA A 54 5.90 -8.09 -23.99
CA ALA A 54 4.80 -8.80 -24.62
C ALA A 54 3.41 -8.31 -24.15
N GLY A 55 3.38 -7.24 -23.36
CA GLY A 55 2.15 -6.73 -22.73
C GLY A 55 1.35 -5.78 -23.59
N THR A 56 0.25 -5.30 -23.00
CA THR A 56 -0.71 -4.41 -23.66
C THR A 56 -0.75 -3.00 -23.07
N GLY A 57 0.06 -2.72 -22.06
CA GLY A 57 0.14 -1.43 -21.39
C GLY A 57 0.51 -0.27 -22.32
N GLY A 58 0.13 0.94 -21.92
CA GLY A 58 0.38 2.17 -22.67
C GLY A 58 -0.32 2.23 -24.02
N ILE A 59 0.13 3.16 -24.87
CA ILE A 59 -0.41 3.38 -26.22
C ILE A 59 0.56 2.89 -27.29
N LYS A 60 0.03 2.42 -28.43
CA LYS A 60 0.87 2.09 -29.58
C LYS A 60 1.30 3.37 -30.31
N LEU A 61 2.53 3.40 -30.80
CA LEU A 61 3.07 4.47 -31.66
C LEU A 61 2.90 4.10 -33.14
N ASP A 62 1.67 3.73 -33.50
CA ASP A 62 1.28 3.13 -34.78
C ASP A 62 1.13 4.12 -35.95
N SER A 63 1.11 5.42 -35.66
CA SER A 63 0.96 6.47 -36.65
C SER A 63 1.85 7.68 -36.36
N LEU A 64 2.20 8.43 -37.42
CA LEU A 64 2.93 9.70 -37.29
C LEU A 64 2.17 10.73 -36.44
N PHE A 65 0.83 10.72 -36.50
CA PHE A 65 0.01 11.59 -35.67
C PHE A 65 0.14 11.23 -34.19
N THR A 66 0.03 9.95 -33.82
CA THR A 66 0.20 9.48 -32.44
C THR A 66 1.60 9.84 -31.91
N ARG A 67 2.63 9.66 -32.74
CA ARG A 67 4.02 10.03 -32.41
C ARG A 67 4.20 11.54 -32.24
N LEU A 68 3.59 12.36 -33.09
CA LEU A 68 3.62 13.82 -32.97
C LEU A 68 2.93 14.28 -31.68
N MET A 69 1.76 13.74 -31.38
CA MET A 69 1.05 14.05 -30.14
C MET A 69 1.88 13.64 -28.91
N ALA A 70 2.49 12.45 -28.93
CA ALA A 70 3.39 12.03 -27.88
C ALA A 70 4.60 12.97 -27.73
N ALA A 71 5.25 13.36 -28.84
CA ALA A 71 6.37 14.29 -28.82
C ALA A 71 5.99 15.65 -28.22
N ILE A 72 4.79 16.17 -28.52
CA ILE A 72 4.28 17.42 -27.94
C ILE A 72 3.98 17.25 -26.44
N THR A 73 3.28 16.17 -26.06
CA THR A 73 2.88 15.93 -24.66
C THR A 73 4.08 15.74 -23.74
N PHE A 74 5.11 15.02 -24.18
CA PHE A 74 6.31 14.74 -23.39
C PHE A 74 7.48 15.70 -23.66
N GLY A 75 7.32 16.65 -24.61
CA GLY A 75 8.37 17.60 -24.98
C GLY A 75 9.61 16.94 -25.60
N ASP A 76 9.46 15.77 -26.22
CA ASP A 76 10.58 14.97 -26.74
C ASP A 76 10.43 14.68 -28.24
N ILE A 77 11.22 15.39 -29.05
CA ILE A 77 11.22 15.24 -30.50
C ILE A 77 11.68 13.85 -30.95
N ASN A 78 12.45 13.12 -30.13
CA ASN A 78 12.93 11.77 -30.47
C ASN A 78 11.78 10.78 -30.62
N LEU A 79 10.63 11.02 -29.95
CA LEU A 79 9.42 10.22 -30.12
C LEU A 79 8.87 10.26 -31.56
N LEU A 80 9.17 11.33 -32.29
CA LEU A 80 8.76 11.51 -33.68
C LEU A 80 9.81 11.03 -34.68
N ILE A 81 11.10 11.36 -34.45
CA ILE A 81 12.16 11.20 -35.46
C ILE A 81 13.04 9.96 -35.28
N SER A 82 13.00 9.30 -34.12
CA SER A 82 13.89 8.18 -33.84
C SER A 82 13.61 6.99 -34.75
N GLY A 83 14.63 6.54 -35.49
CA GLY A 83 14.57 5.33 -36.31
C GLY A 83 14.40 4.03 -35.52
N ASN A 84 14.57 4.09 -34.19
CA ASN A 84 14.39 2.92 -33.31
C ASN A 84 12.91 2.66 -32.94
N ILE A 85 12.02 3.61 -33.24
CA ILE A 85 10.59 3.52 -32.93
C ILE A 85 9.83 3.02 -34.16
N SER A 86 9.21 1.85 -34.04
CA SER A 86 8.39 1.22 -35.08
C SER A 86 6.90 1.33 -34.75
N ASN A 87 6.03 0.92 -35.67
CA ASN A 87 4.57 0.90 -35.43
C ASN A 87 4.16 -0.18 -34.41
N GLU A 88 5.08 -1.05 -34.01
CA GLU A 88 4.91 -2.04 -32.95
C GLU A 88 5.32 -1.48 -31.58
N SER A 89 6.07 -0.37 -31.55
CA SER A 89 6.53 0.26 -30.33
C SER A 89 5.36 0.81 -29.50
N ARG A 90 5.49 0.69 -28.18
CA ARG A 90 4.50 1.19 -27.23
C ARG A 90 5.12 2.24 -26.34
N LEU A 91 4.37 3.32 -26.13
CA LEU A 91 4.69 4.34 -25.14
C LEU A 91 3.94 4.02 -23.85
N LEU A 92 4.68 3.57 -22.85
CA LEU A 92 4.21 3.40 -21.49
C LEU A 92 4.38 4.74 -20.76
N PHE A 93 3.30 5.34 -20.28
CA PHE A 93 3.32 6.59 -19.54
C PHE A 93 2.42 6.49 -18.30
N ARG A 94 2.53 7.46 -17.39
CA ARG A 94 1.88 7.40 -16.07
C ARG A 94 2.15 6.04 -15.42
N ARG A 95 3.43 5.79 -15.20
CA ARG A 95 3.94 4.49 -14.73
C ARG A 95 4.03 4.42 -13.21
N ASN A 96 3.97 5.57 -12.55
CA ASN A 96 3.92 5.66 -11.10
C ASN A 96 2.55 5.16 -10.59
N ILE A 97 2.56 4.11 -9.78
CA ILE A 97 1.34 3.45 -9.30
C ILE A 97 0.44 4.36 -8.46
N VAL A 98 1.02 5.27 -7.69
CA VAL A 98 0.28 6.25 -6.89
C VAL A 98 -0.37 7.29 -7.80
N GLU A 99 0.33 7.74 -8.84
CA GLU A 99 -0.25 8.64 -9.86
C GLU A 99 -1.40 7.98 -10.63
N ILE A 100 -1.26 6.69 -10.99
CA ILE A 100 -2.32 5.90 -11.63
C ILE A 100 -3.54 5.83 -10.70
N ALA A 101 -3.34 5.45 -9.44
CA ALA A 101 -4.42 5.30 -8.46
C ALA A 101 -5.14 6.63 -8.21
N LYS A 102 -4.41 7.73 -8.00
CA LYS A 102 -4.99 9.08 -7.83
C LYS A 102 -5.74 9.55 -9.07
N SER A 103 -5.24 9.22 -10.27
CA SER A 103 -5.92 9.55 -11.52
C SER A 103 -7.21 8.73 -11.71
N TYR A 104 -7.21 7.46 -11.28
CA TYR A 104 -8.33 6.54 -11.45
C TYR A 104 -9.46 6.79 -10.44
N ALA A 105 -9.11 7.06 -9.18
CA ALA A 105 -10.05 7.28 -8.08
C ALA A 105 -9.66 8.51 -7.24
N PRO A 106 -9.75 9.74 -7.79
CA PRO A 106 -9.29 10.97 -7.13
C PRO A 106 -10.10 11.36 -5.88
N PHE A 107 -11.20 10.66 -5.62
CA PHE A 107 -12.09 10.88 -4.47
C PHE A 107 -11.78 9.94 -3.29
N ILE A 108 -10.74 9.12 -3.41
CA ILE A 108 -10.23 8.21 -2.39
C ILE A 108 -8.86 8.70 -1.95
N GLU A 109 -8.68 8.87 -0.64
CA GLU A 109 -7.35 9.11 -0.07
C GLU A 109 -6.59 7.78 -0.05
N LEU A 110 -5.36 7.75 -0.54
CA LEU A 110 -4.57 6.52 -0.61
C LEU A 110 -3.71 6.39 0.65
N ASP A 111 -3.45 5.14 1.04
CA ASP A 111 -2.42 4.81 2.02
C ASP A 111 -1.03 5.06 1.45
N ASP A 112 -0.11 5.46 2.33
CA ASP A 112 1.25 5.84 1.97
C ASP A 112 2.19 4.63 1.74
N ASP A 113 1.80 3.39 2.09
CA ASP A 113 2.62 2.16 1.93
C ASP A 113 2.02 1.14 0.93
N PRO A 114 2.06 1.41 -0.40
CA PRO A 114 1.85 0.42 -1.44
C PRO A 114 2.76 -0.81 -1.27
N TYR A 115 2.23 -2.00 -1.54
CA TYR A 115 3.01 -3.23 -1.41
C TYR A 115 2.84 -4.16 -2.59
N LEU A 116 3.92 -4.86 -2.94
CA LEU A 116 3.94 -5.80 -4.04
C LEU A 116 3.53 -7.20 -3.58
N VAL A 117 2.62 -7.81 -4.33
CA VAL A 117 2.12 -9.16 -4.08
C VAL A 117 2.34 -10.04 -5.32
N LEU A 118 2.72 -11.29 -5.08
CA LEU A 118 2.80 -12.31 -6.12
C LEU A 118 1.48 -13.07 -6.13
N SER A 119 0.77 -13.01 -7.25
CA SER A 119 -0.44 -13.79 -7.44
C SER A 119 -0.43 -14.53 -8.78
N GLU A 120 -0.62 -15.85 -8.72
CA GLU A 120 -0.65 -16.74 -9.89
C GLU A 120 0.53 -16.51 -10.86
N GLY A 121 1.74 -16.31 -10.33
CA GLY A 121 2.94 -16.09 -11.15
C GLY A 121 3.17 -14.67 -11.66
N ARG A 122 2.27 -13.73 -11.35
CA ARG A 122 2.33 -12.32 -11.77
C ARG A 122 2.43 -11.40 -10.56
N LEU A 123 3.07 -10.26 -10.75
CA LEU A 123 3.24 -9.24 -9.72
C LEU A 123 2.14 -8.18 -9.81
N TYR A 124 1.52 -7.88 -8.67
CA TYR A 124 0.52 -6.83 -8.53
C TYR A 124 0.92 -5.91 -7.38
N TRP A 125 0.74 -4.61 -7.57
CA TRP A 125 0.77 -3.65 -6.47
C TRP A 125 -0.60 -3.62 -5.82
N MET A 126 -0.64 -3.69 -4.50
CA MET A 126 -1.81 -3.44 -3.68
C MET A 126 -1.67 -2.10 -2.99
N ILE A 127 -2.73 -1.31 -3.03
CA ILE A 127 -2.80 0.01 -2.39
C ILE A 127 -4.10 0.08 -1.60
N ASP A 128 -3.99 0.47 -0.34
CA ASP A 128 -5.14 0.70 0.52
C ASP A 128 -5.74 2.09 0.26
N GLY A 129 -7.07 2.18 0.29
CA GLY A 129 -7.77 3.43 0.05
C GLY A 129 -8.81 3.73 1.10
N TYR A 130 -8.96 5.02 1.38
CA TYR A 130 -9.76 5.57 2.44
C TYR A 130 -10.81 6.54 1.93
N THR A 131 -12.01 6.45 2.50
CA THR A 131 -12.91 7.60 2.52
C THR A 131 -12.67 8.40 3.79
N THR A 132 -12.50 9.70 3.66
CA THR A 132 -12.24 10.61 4.78
C THR A 132 -13.26 11.75 4.81
N SER A 133 -13.42 12.37 5.98
CA SER A 133 -14.17 13.62 6.13
C SER A 133 -13.68 14.39 7.37
N ASP A 134 -13.86 15.69 7.36
CA ASP A 134 -13.59 16.63 8.46
C ASP A 134 -14.87 17.10 9.17
N ARG A 135 -16.03 16.61 8.74
CA ARG A 135 -17.36 17.11 9.13
C ARG A 135 -18.21 16.08 9.88
N PHE A 136 -17.63 14.97 10.32
CA PHE A 136 -18.41 13.95 11.03
C PHE A 136 -18.76 14.43 12.44
N PRO A 137 -20.05 14.47 12.82
CA PRO A 137 -20.46 15.06 14.08
C PRO A 137 -19.97 14.21 15.27
N TYR A 138 -19.68 14.87 16.40
CA TYR A 138 -19.26 14.22 17.65
C TYR A 138 -18.02 13.31 17.54
N SER A 139 -17.16 13.56 16.54
CA SER A 139 -15.89 12.85 16.37
C SER A 139 -14.70 13.78 16.56
N THR A 140 -13.69 13.28 17.26
CA THR A 140 -12.47 14.02 17.59
C THR A 140 -11.62 14.21 16.34
N PRO A 141 -11.30 15.47 15.96
CA PRO A 141 -10.46 15.73 14.81
C PRO A 141 -8.99 15.39 15.09
N VAL A 142 -8.32 14.88 14.06
CA VAL A 142 -6.88 14.63 14.01
C VAL A 142 -6.30 15.29 12.75
N TYR A 143 -4.99 15.51 12.75
CA TYR A 143 -4.25 15.99 11.58
C TYR A 143 -3.42 14.84 11.01
N VAL A 144 -3.61 14.53 9.73
CA VAL A 144 -2.91 13.48 8.98
C VAL A 144 -2.43 14.10 7.68
N GLY A 145 -1.13 14.05 7.38
CA GLY A 145 -0.56 14.67 6.18
C GLY A 145 -0.87 16.18 6.04
N GLY A 146 -1.04 16.89 7.16
CA GLY A 146 -1.46 18.31 7.18
C GLY A 146 -2.95 18.56 6.94
N GLN A 147 -3.74 17.52 6.64
CA GLN A 147 -5.19 17.61 6.50
C GLN A 147 -5.88 17.30 7.83
N ARG A 148 -6.93 18.05 8.14
CA ARG A 148 -7.78 17.77 9.31
C ARG A 148 -8.87 16.80 8.92
N ILE A 149 -8.93 15.65 9.59
CA ILE A 149 -10.00 14.66 9.42
C ILE A 149 -10.59 14.28 10.77
N ASN A 150 -11.84 13.84 10.78
CA ASN A 150 -12.49 13.23 11.94
C ASN A 150 -13.36 12.03 11.55
N TYR A 151 -13.21 11.54 10.34
CA TYR A 151 -13.80 10.32 9.82
C TYR A 151 -12.81 9.67 8.88
N ILE A 152 -12.64 8.37 9.02
CA ILE A 152 -11.83 7.54 8.14
C ILE A 152 -12.41 6.12 8.11
N ARG A 153 -12.46 5.53 6.92
CA ARG A 153 -12.79 4.11 6.70
C ARG A 153 -11.86 3.55 5.64
N ASN A 154 -11.34 2.34 5.85
CA ASN A 154 -10.62 1.60 4.82
C ASN A 154 -11.60 0.97 3.83
N SER A 155 -12.14 1.83 2.97
CA SER A 155 -13.31 1.52 2.16
C SER A 155 -12.98 0.78 0.88
N VAL A 156 -11.76 0.93 0.36
CA VAL A 156 -11.36 0.27 -0.89
C VAL A 156 -9.95 -0.32 -0.83
N LYS A 157 -9.74 -1.32 -1.69
CA LYS A 157 -8.43 -1.91 -2.03
C LYS A 157 -8.22 -1.74 -3.52
N LEU A 158 -7.08 -1.20 -3.93
CA LEU A 158 -6.70 -1.08 -5.33
C LEU A 158 -5.63 -2.12 -5.67
N THR A 159 -5.72 -2.69 -6.87
CA THR A 159 -4.70 -3.59 -7.41
C THR A 159 -4.22 -3.04 -8.75
N ILE A 160 -2.92 -2.96 -8.97
CA ILE A 160 -2.32 -2.52 -10.24
C ILE A 160 -1.37 -3.62 -10.73
N ASP A 161 -1.63 -4.16 -11.92
CA ASP A 161 -0.72 -5.10 -12.60
C ASP A 161 0.63 -4.42 -12.85
N ALA A 162 1.71 -4.93 -12.25
CA ALA A 162 3.05 -4.33 -12.36
C ALA A 162 3.62 -4.38 -13.79
N TYR A 163 3.07 -5.23 -14.66
CA TYR A 163 3.50 -5.41 -16.04
C TYR A 163 2.66 -4.57 -17.02
N ASN A 164 1.33 -4.51 -16.84
CA ASN A 164 0.43 -3.81 -17.77
C ASN A 164 -0.11 -2.47 -17.26
N GLY A 165 0.02 -2.17 -15.96
CA GLY A 165 -0.55 -0.97 -15.34
C GLY A 165 -2.08 -1.01 -15.25
N THR A 166 -2.69 -2.19 -15.48
CA THR A 166 -4.15 -2.35 -15.37
C THR A 166 -4.56 -2.24 -13.91
N ILE A 167 -5.43 -1.28 -13.61
CA ILE A 167 -5.93 -1.01 -12.27
C ILE A 167 -7.32 -1.63 -12.06
N SER A 168 -7.59 -2.09 -10.84
CA SER A 168 -8.93 -2.41 -10.36
C SER A 168 -9.10 -1.88 -8.94
N CYS A 169 -10.29 -1.37 -8.62
CA CYS A 169 -10.62 -0.83 -7.31
C CYS A 169 -11.81 -1.60 -6.74
N TYR A 170 -11.65 -2.13 -5.52
CA TYR A 170 -12.61 -3.02 -4.88
C TYR A 170 -13.10 -2.44 -3.57
N ILE A 171 -14.40 -2.49 -3.30
CA ILE A 171 -15.01 -2.01 -2.06
C ILE A 171 -14.80 -3.05 -0.94
N SER A 172 -13.93 -2.75 0.03
CA SER A 172 -13.66 -3.59 1.20
C SER A 172 -14.66 -3.37 2.34
N ASP A 173 -15.08 -2.12 2.60
CA ASP A 173 -16.09 -1.81 3.62
C ASP A 173 -17.42 -1.43 2.96
N LYS A 174 -18.31 -2.40 2.81
CA LYS A 174 -19.64 -2.16 2.23
C LYS A 174 -20.55 -1.35 3.13
N ASN A 175 -20.24 -1.23 4.43
CA ASN A 175 -21.05 -0.48 5.37
C ASN A 175 -20.69 0.99 5.43
N ASP A 176 -19.61 1.40 4.75
CA ASP A 176 -19.25 2.80 4.63
C ASP A 176 -20.28 3.57 3.76
N PRO A 177 -21.02 4.54 4.31
CA PRO A 177 -21.98 5.32 3.55
C PRO A 177 -21.33 6.24 2.49
N VAL A 178 -20.09 6.67 2.69
CA VAL A 178 -19.37 7.56 1.76
C VAL A 178 -19.02 6.80 0.49
N ILE A 179 -18.43 5.60 0.60
CA ILE A 179 -18.12 4.81 -0.59
C ILE A 179 -19.39 4.36 -1.34
N GLN A 180 -20.49 4.10 -0.64
CA GLN A 180 -21.78 3.79 -1.28
C GLN A 180 -22.32 4.96 -2.12
N VAL A 181 -22.05 6.21 -1.73
CA VAL A 181 -22.38 7.38 -2.54
C VAL A 181 -21.51 7.43 -3.79
N TYR A 182 -20.18 7.29 -3.65
CA TYR A 182 -19.29 7.29 -4.81
C TYR A 182 -19.58 6.16 -5.79
N ASN A 183 -19.92 4.97 -5.30
CA ASN A 183 -20.31 3.84 -6.14
C ASN A 183 -21.58 4.12 -6.97
N ARG A 184 -22.50 4.94 -6.47
CA ARG A 184 -23.68 5.39 -7.23
C ARG A 184 -23.36 6.49 -8.24
N ILE A 185 -22.41 7.37 -7.93
CA ILE A 185 -21.99 8.46 -8.83
C ILE A 185 -21.17 7.91 -10.01
N PHE A 186 -20.30 6.92 -9.74
CA PHE A 186 -19.36 6.36 -10.71
C PHE A 186 -19.58 4.85 -10.92
N PRO A 187 -20.73 4.44 -11.51
CA PRO A 187 -21.03 3.04 -11.70
C PRO A 187 -19.97 2.36 -12.57
N GLY A 188 -19.48 1.21 -12.13
CA GLY A 188 -18.49 0.38 -12.85
C GLY A 188 -17.02 0.67 -12.53
N ILE A 189 -16.70 1.76 -11.82
CA ILE A 189 -15.32 2.04 -11.36
C ILE A 189 -14.94 1.18 -10.16
N LEU A 190 -15.90 1.01 -9.24
CA LEU A 190 -15.74 0.26 -7.99
C LEU A 190 -16.39 -1.12 -8.14
N LYS A 191 -15.64 -2.16 -7.79
CA LYS A 191 -16.06 -3.56 -7.83
C LYS A 191 -16.34 -4.07 -6.42
N ASP A 192 -17.11 -5.15 -6.30
CA ASP A 192 -17.24 -5.85 -5.02
C ASP A 192 -15.92 -6.54 -4.67
N ILE A 193 -15.49 -6.53 -3.41
CA ILE A 193 -14.28 -7.27 -2.98
C ILE A 193 -14.35 -8.76 -3.33
N LYS A 194 -15.54 -9.34 -3.44
CA LYS A 194 -15.74 -10.72 -3.86
C LYS A 194 -15.32 -10.98 -5.32
N GLU A 195 -15.24 -9.94 -6.15
CA GLU A 195 -14.74 -10.02 -7.52
C GLU A 195 -13.20 -10.01 -7.58
N MET A 196 -12.52 -9.68 -6.48
CA MET A 196 -11.07 -9.79 -6.41
C MET A 196 -10.67 -11.28 -6.51
N PRO A 197 -9.65 -11.63 -7.32
CA PRO A 197 -9.14 -13.00 -7.38
C PRO A 197 -8.81 -13.56 -5.99
N ALA A 198 -9.19 -14.82 -5.75
CA ALA A 198 -9.09 -15.45 -4.42
C ALA A 198 -7.65 -15.50 -3.90
N ASP A 199 -6.67 -15.60 -4.79
CA ASP A 199 -5.27 -15.58 -4.44
C ASP A 199 -4.83 -14.18 -3.96
N LEU A 200 -5.21 -13.11 -4.67
CA LEU A 200 -5.01 -11.72 -4.24
C LEU A 200 -5.69 -11.42 -2.90
N GLN A 201 -6.91 -11.92 -2.66
CA GLN A 201 -7.60 -11.69 -1.39
C GLN A 201 -6.80 -12.18 -0.17
N LYS A 202 -5.99 -13.23 -0.30
CA LYS A 202 -5.14 -13.75 0.79
C LYS A 202 -3.98 -12.82 1.16
N HIS A 203 -3.64 -11.88 0.28
CA HIS A 203 -2.56 -10.92 0.50
C HIS A 203 -3.04 -9.61 1.12
N ILE A 204 -4.35 -9.43 1.31
CA ILE A 204 -4.87 -8.24 1.96
C ILE A 204 -4.33 -8.16 3.39
N ARG A 205 -3.74 -7.02 3.73
CA ARG A 205 -3.30 -6.69 5.09
C ARG A 205 -4.11 -5.52 5.67
N TYR A 206 -4.14 -5.42 6.99
CA TYR A 206 -4.78 -4.29 7.66
C TYR A 206 -3.91 -3.05 7.47
N PRO A 207 -4.43 -1.91 6.98
CA PRO A 207 -3.60 -0.79 6.57
C PRO A 207 -2.93 -0.07 7.73
N GLU A 208 -1.76 0.50 7.47
CA GLU A 208 -0.94 1.15 8.49
C GLU A 208 -1.49 2.52 8.89
N ASP A 209 -1.90 3.39 7.96
CA ASP A 209 -2.27 4.77 8.29
C ASP A 209 -3.48 4.84 9.23
N ILE A 210 -4.55 4.09 8.91
CA ILE A 210 -5.72 4.01 9.78
C ILE A 210 -5.40 3.38 11.14
N PHE A 211 -4.50 2.39 11.18
CA PHE A 211 -4.07 1.75 12.42
C PHE A 211 -3.27 2.72 13.30
N ASN A 212 -2.39 3.50 12.69
CA ASN A 212 -1.63 4.55 13.35
C ASN A 212 -2.57 5.63 13.90
N ILE A 213 -3.57 6.07 13.14
CA ILE A 213 -4.58 7.02 13.63
C ILE A 213 -5.35 6.44 14.84
N GLN A 214 -5.81 5.19 14.74
CA GLN A 214 -6.51 4.50 15.83
C GLN A 214 -5.62 4.40 17.08
N SER A 215 -4.34 4.07 16.91
CA SER A 215 -3.35 3.99 17.98
C SER A 215 -3.13 5.35 18.66
N HIS A 216 -3.02 6.44 17.88
CA HIS A 216 -2.89 7.79 18.41
C HIS A 216 -4.11 8.24 19.22
N ILE A 217 -5.32 7.94 18.75
CA ILE A 217 -6.56 8.19 19.50
C ILE A 217 -6.55 7.41 20.82
N LEU A 218 -6.11 6.16 20.79
CA LEU A 218 -6.09 5.28 21.96
C LEU A 218 -5.18 5.79 23.09
N LEU A 219 -4.16 6.60 22.79
CA LEU A 219 -3.27 7.21 23.79
C LEU A 219 -4.02 7.97 24.89
N ARG A 220 -5.22 8.49 24.58
CA ARG A 220 -6.09 9.19 25.54
C ARG A 220 -7.45 8.52 25.73
N TYR A 221 -8.06 8.03 24.66
CA TYR A 221 -9.46 7.57 24.70
C TYR A 221 -9.67 6.19 25.33
N HIS A 222 -8.60 5.49 25.73
CA HIS A 222 -8.74 4.33 26.59
C HIS A 222 -9.20 4.71 28.01
N MET A 223 -9.01 5.96 28.44
CA MET A 223 -9.47 6.48 29.72
C MET A 223 -10.96 6.80 29.65
N THR A 224 -11.79 5.97 30.29
CA THR A 224 -13.26 6.14 30.30
C THR A 224 -13.77 6.94 31.51
N ASN A 225 -12.97 7.10 32.57
CA ASN A 225 -13.33 7.91 33.72
C ASN A 225 -13.12 9.41 33.41
N PRO A 226 -14.14 10.28 33.51
CA PRO A 226 -14.03 11.69 33.16
C PRO A 226 -12.98 12.48 33.95
N ASN A 227 -12.81 12.19 35.24
CA ASN A 227 -11.84 12.89 36.09
C ASN A 227 -10.41 12.53 35.69
N VAL A 228 -10.15 11.22 35.47
CA VAL A 228 -8.85 10.71 35.00
C VAL A 228 -8.52 11.27 33.61
N PHE A 229 -9.52 11.31 32.72
CA PHE A 229 -9.36 11.86 31.37
C PHE A 229 -9.05 13.36 31.42
N TYR A 230 -9.81 14.14 32.20
CA TYR A 230 -9.62 15.59 32.34
C TYR A 230 -8.23 15.93 32.89
N ASN A 231 -7.76 15.17 33.89
CA ASN A 231 -6.43 15.34 34.48
C ASN A 231 -5.29 14.69 33.68
N SER A 232 -5.60 13.90 32.65
CA SER A 232 -4.63 13.11 31.86
C SER A 232 -3.72 12.21 32.73
N GLU A 233 -4.29 11.62 33.79
CA GLU A 233 -3.54 10.87 34.81
C GLU A 233 -2.94 9.55 34.31
N ASP A 234 -3.56 8.91 33.32
CA ASP A 234 -3.10 7.64 32.71
C ASP A 234 -2.80 7.81 31.21
N ALA A 235 -2.31 8.98 30.79
CA ALA A 235 -1.97 9.23 29.40
C ALA A 235 -0.83 8.30 28.93
N TRP A 236 -0.97 7.76 27.72
CA TRP A 236 0.06 6.93 27.08
C TRP A 236 0.82 7.72 26.01
N GLN A 237 1.91 7.14 25.54
CA GLN A 237 2.68 7.59 24.39
C GLN A 237 3.11 6.40 23.53
N ILE A 238 3.43 6.68 22.27
CA ILE A 238 4.21 5.77 21.43
C ILE A 238 5.66 5.82 21.96
N PRO A 239 6.27 4.67 22.29
CA PRO A 239 7.64 4.63 22.77
C PRO A 239 8.65 5.01 21.68
N SER A 240 9.81 5.52 22.08
CA SER A 240 10.96 5.70 21.19
C SER A 240 11.80 4.42 21.11
N GLN A 241 12.49 4.22 19.97
CA GLN A 241 13.54 3.23 19.74
C GLN A 241 14.84 3.92 19.33
N ILE A 242 15.97 3.22 19.47
CA ILE A 242 17.25 3.69 18.94
C ILE A 242 17.52 2.94 17.62
N TYR A 243 17.37 3.64 16.50
CA TYR A 243 17.69 3.11 15.18
C TYR A 243 19.00 3.70 14.67
N GLY A 244 20.06 2.89 14.67
CA GLY A 244 21.42 3.37 14.43
C GLY A 244 21.85 4.35 15.54
N ASP A 245 22.12 5.60 15.17
CA ASP A 245 22.54 6.67 16.10
C ASP A 245 21.41 7.67 16.44
N ARG A 246 20.17 7.39 16.04
CA ARG A 246 19.03 8.31 16.23
C ARG A 246 17.95 7.69 17.10
N GLU A 247 17.43 8.51 18.01
CA GLU A 247 16.19 8.21 18.71
C GLU A 247 15.00 8.63 17.84
N GLU A 248 14.10 7.70 17.57
CA GLU A 248 12.90 7.91 16.78
C GLU A 248 11.70 7.18 17.40
N ALA A 249 10.48 7.60 17.07
CA ALA A 249 9.28 6.90 17.54
C ALA A 249 9.19 5.51 16.89
N ILE A 250 8.73 4.51 17.64
CA ILE A 250 8.44 3.20 17.07
C ILE A 250 7.30 3.33 16.05
N HIS A 251 7.52 2.74 14.87
CA HIS A 251 6.50 2.59 13.84
C HIS A 251 5.68 1.32 14.05
N SER A 252 4.46 1.28 13.51
CA SER A 252 3.73 0.02 13.48
C SER A 252 4.44 -0.95 12.55
N TYR A 253 4.36 -2.25 12.83
CA TYR A 253 5.02 -3.24 11.98
C TYR A 253 4.22 -4.53 11.87
N TYR A 254 4.36 -5.19 10.72
CA TYR A 254 3.72 -6.46 10.46
C TYR A 254 4.56 -7.62 10.99
N LEU A 255 3.90 -8.60 11.61
CA LEU A 255 4.56 -9.77 12.18
C LEU A 255 3.65 -11.00 12.07
N VAL A 256 4.24 -12.15 11.74
CA VAL A 256 3.58 -13.45 11.89
C VAL A 256 3.93 -14.00 13.27
N THR A 257 2.95 -14.05 14.16
CA THR A 257 3.16 -14.55 15.52
C THR A 257 1.87 -15.11 16.11
N LYS A 258 1.97 -15.77 17.26
CA LYS A 258 0.85 -16.34 18.00
C LYS A 258 0.55 -15.46 19.21
N LEU A 259 -0.67 -14.91 19.28
CA LEU A 259 -1.07 -14.10 20.43
C LEU A 259 -1.36 -14.97 21.67
N PRO A 260 -1.27 -14.40 22.88
CA PRO A 260 -1.62 -15.10 24.10
C PRO A 260 -3.05 -15.67 24.05
N GLY A 261 -3.19 -16.97 24.34
CA GLY A 261 -4.48 -17.68 24.31
C GLY A 261 -4.87 -18.24 22.95
N GLU A 262 -4.15 -17.92 21.88
CA GLU A 262 -4.42 -18.45 20.55
C GLU A 262 -3.72 -19.79 20.31
N LYS A 263 -4.33 -20.62 19.45
CA LYS A 263 -3.80 -21.94 19.10
C LYS A 263 -2.85 -21.91 17.90
N GLN A 264 -3.00 -20.93 17.02
CA GLN A 264 -2.26 -20.82 15.76
C GLN A 264 -1.64 -19.43 15.63
N SER A 265 -0.54 -19.33 14.89
CA SER A 265 0.02 -18.04 14.50
C SER A 265 -0.88 -17.36 13.49
N GLY A 266 -0.96 -16.03 13.55
CA GLY A 266 -1.64 -15.20 12.58
C GLY A 266 -0.73 -14.09 12.06
N PHE A 267 -1.14 -13.46 10.97
CA PHE A 267 -0.48 -12.28 10.42
C PHE A 267 -1.10 -11.01 11.01
N LEU A 268 -0.27 -10.20 11.69
CA LEU A 268 -0.73 -9.11 12.54
C LEU A 268 0.03 -7.83 12.23
N LEU A 269 -0.65 -6.69 12.37
CA LEU A 269 -0.03 -5.38 12.53
C LEU A 269 -0.02 -5.04 14.03
N ILE A 270 1.10 -4.55 14.57
CA ILE A 270 1.26 -4.28 16.01
C ILE A 270 1.79 -2.88 16.29
N MET A 271 1.31 -2.25 17.37
CA MET A 271 1.82 -0.99 17.93
C MET A 271 1.96 -1.09 19.45
N PRO A 272 3.17 -0.96 20.03
CA PRO A 272 3.37 -0.91 21.48
C PRO A 272 3.06 0.48 22.07
N PHE A 273 2.76 0.52 23.37
CA PHE A 273 2.52 1.74 24.14
C PHE A 273 3.30 1.74 25.46
N SER A 274 3.77 2.92 25.86
CA SER A 274 4.33 3.18 27.18
C SER A 274 3.55 4.28 27.90
N PRO A 275 3.61 4.36 29.25
CA PRO A 275 3.07 5.50 29.96
C PRO A 275 3.82 6.77 29.53
N TYR A 276 3.13 7.91 29.57
CA TYR A 276 3.74 9.19 29.22
C TYR A 276 5.04 9.43 30.02
N LYS A 277 6.12 9.77 29.32
CA LYS A 277 7.48 9.98 29.85
C LYS A 277 8.09 8.77 30.59
N LYS A 278 7.65 7.55 30.28
CA LYS A 278 8.27 6.32 30.79
C LYS A 278 8.65 5.38 29.65
N MET A 279 9.68 4.58 29.89
CA MET A 279 10.24 3.62 28.93
C MET A 279 9.70 2.20 29.09
N ASN A 280 8.96 1.90 30.16
CA ASN A 280 8.39 0.58 30.36
C ASN A 280 7.13 0.42 29.51
N MET A 281 7.05 -0.68 28.75
CA MET A 281 5.87 -1.03 27.98
C MET A 281 4.73 -1.37 28.92
N LEU A 282 3.52 -0.87 28.62
CA LEU A 282 2.32 -1.18 29.40
C LEU A 282 1.24 -1.89 28.59
N ALA A 283 1.25 -1.73 27.28
CA ALA A 283 0.22 -2.27 26.41
C ALA A 283 0.74 -2.37 24.98
N PHE A 284 0.02 -3.12 24.15
CA PHE A 284 0.18 -3.08 22.70
C PHE A 284 -1.16 -3.34 22.03
N LEU A 285 -1.42 -2.63 20.93
CA LEU A 285 -2.56 -2.86 20.05
C LEU A 285 -2.14 -3.79 18.91
N THR A 286 -3.04 -4.67 18.50
CA THR A 286 -2.86 -5.53 17.33
C THR A 286 -4.06 -5.41 16.40
N ALA A 287 -3.81 -5.52 15.09
CA ALA A 287 -4.83 -5.71 14.06
C ALA A 287 -4.57 -7.02 13.31
N LYS A 288 -5.61 -7.83 13.17
CA LYS A 288 -5.56 -9.10 12.43
C LYS A 288 -5.64 -8.86 10.93
N CYS A 289 -4.75 -9.49 10.17
CA CYS A 289 -4.75 -9.45 8.70
C CYS A 289 -5.35 -10.72 8.08
N ASP A 290 -5.42 -11.83 8.82
CA ASP A 290 -5.94 -13.10 8.31
C ASP A 290 -7.42 -12.98 7.91
N PRO A 291 -7.86 -13.50 6.74
CA PRO A 291 -9.20 -13.24 6.20
C PRO A 291 -10.38 -13.52 7.14
N GLU A 292 -10.29 -14.56 7.96
CA GLU A 292 -11.36 -14.94 8.89
C GLU A 292 -11.54 -13.94 10.05
N GLU A 293 -10.46 -13.25 10.43
CA GLU A 293 -10.43 -12.30 11.54
C GLU A 293 -10.05 -10.88 11.09
N TYR A 294 -10.06 -10.62 9.78
CA TYR A 294 -9.53 -9.39 9.19
C TYR A 294 -10.12 -8.15 9.85
N GLY A 295 -9.24 -7.23 10.25
CA GLY A 295 -9.62 -5.96 10.87
C GLY A 295 -10.05 -6.05 12.34
N ARG A 296 -9.98 -7.23 12.96
CA ARG A 296 -10.18 -7.37 14.40
C ARG A 296 -9.03 -6.70 15.15
N LEU A 297 -9.37 -5.65 15.90
CA LEU A 297 -8.44 -4.96 16.79
C LEU A 297 -8.47 -5.57 18.18
N GLN A 298 -7.30 -5.83 18.76
CA GLN A 298 -7.16 -6.34 20.13
C GLN A 298 -6.09 -5.57 20.89
N LEU A 299 -6.49 -4.98 22.02
CA LEU A 299 -5.61 -4.28 22.95
C LEU A 299 -5.20 -5.24 24.07
N PHE A 300 -3.90 -5.46 24.22
CA PHE A 300 -3.33 -6.22 25.32
C PHE A 300 -2.73 -5.26 26.34
N GLN A 301 -3.11 -5.41 27.60
CA GLN A 301 -2.58 -4.61 28.71
C GLN A 301 -1.73 -5.50 29.61
N LEU A 302 -0.53 -5.02 29.92
CA LEU A 302 0.42 -5.68 30.80
C LEU A 302 0.14 -5.27 32.26
N PRO A 303 0.43 -6.15 33.24
CA PRO A 303 0.26 -5.82 34.65
C PRO A 303 1.10 -4.60 35.04
N LYS A 304 0.46 -3.59 35.66
CA LYS A 304 1.15 -2.37 36.14
C LYS A 304 2.20 -2.65 37.23
N GLU A 305 2.16 -3.82 37.84
CA GLU A 305 3.03 -4.26 38.95
C GLU A 305 4.38 -4.88 38.49
N ARG A 306 4.58 -5.13 37.19
CA ARG A 306 5.82 -5.73 36.66
C ARG A 306 6.44 -4.87 35.57
N LEU A 307 7.75 -4.64 35.68
CA LEU A 307 8.54 -3.97 34.65
C LEU A 307 8.64 -4.89 33.42
N SER A 308 7.92 -4.53 32.36
CA SER A 308 8.12 -5.09 31.03
C SER A 308 8.83 -4.05 30.18
N TYR A 309 10.02 -4.36 29.70
CA TYR A 309 10.73 -3.50 28.77
C TYR A 309 10.10 -3.66 27.37
N GLY A 310 9.94 -2.54 26.66
CA GLY A 310 9.55 -2.57 25.25
C GLY A 310 10.71 -3.02 24.35
N PRO A 311 10.47 -3.21 23.05
CA PRO A 311 11.55 -3.32 22.08
C PRO A 311 12.42 -2.05 22.14
N MET A 312 13.75 -2.23 22.18
CA MET A 312 14.74 -1.14 22.06
C MET A 312 15.11 -0.90 20.61
#